data_AF-A0A954TLA0-F1
#
_entry.id   AF-A0A954TLA0-F1
#
_cell.length_a   1.000
_cell.length_b   1.000
_cell.length_c   1.000
_cell.angle_alpha   90.00
_cell.angle_beta   90.00
_cell.angle_gamma   90.00
#
_symmetry.space_group_name_H-M   'P 1'
#
loop_
_entity.id
_entity.type
_entity.pdbx_description
1 polymer ?
#
loop_
_entity_poly.entity_id
_entity_poly.type
_entity_poly.pdbx_seq_one_letter_code
_entity_poly.pdbx_strand_id
1 'polypeptide(L)'
;HREVVFVLYDPREITYAGLVEFLIKHIDPTNRRGQFNDPGVQYSPAIYYANAEEKDDAQRVLQAIEEQRIFRGKLSVAIEPRVAFWPAEDYHQDYHQKNPVKYKFFRLASGRDAFVQRHWGLRASRLELPGAFPEGKREAAAISARAEQPAPWTNFSKPSAVELKRKLTSLQYKVTQEDGTEPAFRNAYWDNKKEGIYVDVVSGEPLFSSLAKFESGTGWPSFVEPITSHAVTYRSDWKLFYTRTEVRSRFGDSHLGHVFDDGPPERGGKRYCMNSAALRFIPKEEMEAEGYGELLKLFDTAARQ
;
A
#
# COMPACT_ATOMS: atom_id res chain seq x y z
N HIS A 1 9.55 6.85 30.50
CA HIS A 1 9.22 5.59 29.78
C HIS A 1 9.26 5.86 28.28
N ARG A 2 9.52 4.84 27.44
CA ARG A 2 9.33 4.93 25.99
C ARG A 2 7.95 4.39 25.63
N GLU A 3 7.30 4.98 24.66
CA GLU A 3 6.13 4.38 24.01
C GLU A 3 6.60 3.15 23.24
N VAL A 4 6.00 2.00 23.53
CA VAL A 4 6.43 0.71 23.01
C VAL A 4 5.21 -0.14 22.67
N VAL A 5 5.37 -0.98 21.65
CA VAL A 5 4.35 -1.97 21.27
C VAL A 5 4.83 -3.33 21.73
N PHE A 6 3.98 -4.02 22.50
CA PHE A 6 4.21 -5.42 22.84
C PHE A 6 3.72 -6.31 21.69
N VAL A 7 4.62 -7.10 21.11
CA VAL A 7 4.32 -7.93 19.93
C VAL A 7 4.32 -9.40 20.35
N LEU A 8 3.14 -10.03 20.26
CA LEU A 8 3.02 -11.48 20.26
C LEU A 8 3.12 -11.97 18.82
N TYR A 9 3.94 -12.99 18.59
CA TYR A 9 4.17 -13.54 17.25
C TYR A 9 4.39 -15.05 17.32
N ASP A 10 4.14 -15.74 16.20
CA ASP A 10 4.46 -17.17 16.05
C ASP A 10 5.89 -17.30 15.48
N PRO A 11 6.87 -17.84 16.23
CA PRO A 11 8.24 -17.99 15.76
C PRO A 11 8.37 -18.97 14.57
N ARG A 12 7.32 -19.74 14.26
CA ARG A 12 7.26 -20.59 13.05
C ARG A 12 6.87 -19.81 11.80
N GLU A 13 6.29 -18.62 11.96
CA GLU A 13 5.82 -17.75 10.88
C GLU A 13 6.78 -16.60 10.61
N ILE A 14 7.34 -16.00 11.67
CA ILE A 14 8.29 -14.90 11.60
C ILE A 14 9.25 -14.99 12.78
N THR A 15 10.53 -14.68 12.58
CA THR A 15 11.50 -14.71 13.66
C THR A 15 11.59 -13.36 14.37
N TYR A 16 12.29 -13.32 15.51
CA TYR A 16 12.64 -12.05 16.15
C TYR A 16 13.43 -11.13 15.20
N ALA A 17 14.41 -11.65 14.49
CA ALA A 17 15.14 -10.91 13.46
C ALA A 17 14.22 -10.33 12.36
N GLY A 18 13.16 -11.06 11.97
CA GLY A 18 12.16 -10.57 11.02
C GLY A 18 11.34 -9.40 11.55
N LEU A 19 10.97 -9.45 12.83
CA LEU A 19 10.31 -8.32 13.50
C LEU A 19 11.22 -7.09 13.60
N VAL A 20 12.51 -7.30 13.91
CA VAL A 20 13.50 -6.21 13.93
C VAL A 20 13.65 -5.60 12.54
N GLU A 21 13.79 -6.42 11.49
CA GLU A 21 13.88 -5.92 10.12
C GLU A 21 12.64 -5.10 9.74
N PHE A 22 11.45 -5.62 10.05
CA PHE A 22 10.19 -4.93 9.80
C PHE A 22 10.15 -3.58 10.51
N LEU A 23 10.51 -3.52 11.79
CA LEU A 23 10.55 -2.29 12.57
C LEU A 23 11.46 -1.24 11.91
N ILE A 24 12.70 -1.60 11.59
CA ILE A 24 13.68 -0.66 11.03
C ILE A 24 13.25 -0.11 9.67
N LYS A 25 12.53 -0.90 8.88
CA LYS A 25 11.95 -0.46 7.61
C LYS A 25 10.82 0.57 7.74
N HIS A 26 10.25 0.70 8.93
CA HIS A 26 9.08 1.54 9.17
C HIS A 26 9.33 2.69 10.15
N ILE A 27 10.55 2.91 10.64
CA ILE A 27 10.90 4.02 11.55
C ILE A 27 11.99 4.89 10.92
N ASP A 28 12.33 6.01 11.56
CA ASP A 28 13.60 6.69 11.34
C ASP A 28 14.66 6.13 12.30
N PRO A 29 15.49 5.17 11.88
CA PRO A 29 16.47 4.56 12.75
C PRO A 29 17.68 5.44 13.01
N THR A 30 17.75 6.66 12.47
CA THR A 30 18.90 7.58 12.61
C THR A 30 18.68 8.65 13.68
N ASN A 31 17.43 8.84 14.12
CA ASN A 31 17.08 9.87 15.09
C ASN A 31 16.98 9.31 16.52
N ARG A 32 17.98 9.61 17.36
CA ARG A 32 17.96 9.22 18.79
C ARG A 32 17.03 10.04 19.69
N ARG A 33 16.43 11.13 19.18
CA ARG A 33 15.70 12.13 19.99
C ARG A 33 14.20 12.14 19.74
N GLY A 34 13.68 11.19 18.98
CA GLY A 34 12.26 11.05 18.71
C GLY A 34 12.00 10.27 17.43
N GLN A 35 10.79 10.37 16.90
CA GLN A 35 10.41 9.79 15.61
C GLN A 35 9.66 10.81 14.79
N PHE A 36 10.17 11.10 13.60
CA PHE A 36 9.54 12.03 12.66
C PHE A 36 9.15 13.37 13.32
N ASN A 37 7.86 13.74 13.29
CA ASN A 37 7.33 14.96 13.91
C ASN A 37 7.09 14.85 15.43
N ASP A 38 7.39 13.70 16.04
CA ASP A 38 7.18 13.43 17.46
C ASP A 38 8.52 13.49 18.20
N PRO A 39 8.90 14.66 18.77
CA PRO A 39 10.15 14.81 19.50
C PRO A 39 10.01 14.29 20.94
N GLY A 40 11.11 13.79 21.50
CA GLY A 40 11.20 13.37 22.89
C GLY A 40 11.77 11.96 23.03
N VAL A 41 12.40 11.71 24.18
CA VAL A 41 13.01 10.40 24.50
C VAL A 41 11.93 9.31 24.53
N GLN A 42 10.69 9.64 24.89
CA GLN A 42 9.57 8.72 24.88
C GLN A 42 9.27 8.14 23.48
N TYR A 43 9.63 8.85 22.41
CA TYR A 43 9.50 8.39 21.03
C TYR A 43 10.82 7.90 20.44
N SER A 44 11.93 7.88 21.20
CA SER A 44 13.21 7.44 20.64
C SER A 44 13.18 5.94 20.30
N PRO A 45 13.82 5.51 19.19
CA PRO A 45 13.71 4.14 18.72
C PRO A 45 14.50 3.17 19.62
N ALA A 46 13.86 2.07 20.01
CA ALA A 46 14.46 1.04 20.85
C ALA A 46 13.91 -0.35 20.53
N ILE A 47 14.76 -1.36 20.70
CA ILE A 47 14.46 -2.79 20.60
C ILE A 47 14.73 -3.40 21.98
N TYR A 48 13.78 -4.18 22.48
CA TYR A 48 13.90 -4.84 23.78
C TYR A 48 14.00 -6.35 23.61
N TYR A 49 15.07 -6.95 24.15
CA TYR A 49 15.34 -8.39 24.04
C TYR A 49 15.09 -9.11 25.38
N ALA A 50 14.58 -10.34 25.32
CA ALA A 50 14.33 -11.20 26.47
C ALA A 50 15.53 -12.10 26.82
N ASN A 51 16.38 -12.42 25.84
CA ASN A 51 17.52 -13.32 26.01
C ASN A 51 18.70 -12.93 25.08
N ALA A 52 19.82 -13.66 25.19
CA ALA A 52 21.02 -13.38 24.40
C ALA A 52 20.81 -13.57 22.90
N GLU A 53 20.02 -14.56 22.49
CA GLU A 53 19.73 -14.85 21.07
C GLU A 53 18.99 -13.68 20.40
N GLU A 54 17.94 -13.15 21.04
CA GLU A 54 17.22 -11.97 20.54
C GLU A 54 18.12 -10.73 20.45
N LYS A 55 19.04 -10.56 21.41
CA LYS A 55 20.01 -9.47 21.39
C LYS A 55 20.95 -9.59 20.18
N ASP A 56 21.48 -10.78 19.94
CA ASP A 56 22.39 -11.07 18.84
C ASP A 56 21.68 -10.91 17.49
N ASP A 57 20.42 -11.36 17.39
CA ASP A 57 19.55 -11.15 16.23
C ASP A 57 19.34 -9.67 15.92
N ALA A 58 18.99 -8.86 16.93
CA ALA A 58 18.83 -7.42 16.74
C ALA A 58 20.12 -6.77 16.23
N GLN A 59 21.26 -7.09 16.85
CA GLN A 59 22.56 -6.56 16.45
C GLN A 59 22.91 -6.93 15.01
N ARG A 60 22.73 -8.19 14.65
CA ARG A 60 22.99 -8.71 13.30
C ARG A 60 22.12 -8.04 12.25
N VAL A 61 20.83 -7.83 12.53
CA VAL A 61 19.91 -7.13 11.62
C VAL A 61 20.31 -5.67 11.44
N LEU A 62 20.60 -4.94 12.53
CA LEU A 62 21.04 -3.55 12.43
C LEU A 62 22.33 -3.43 11.62
N GLN A 63 23.32 -4.30 11.88
CA GLN A 63 24.57 -4.33 11.14
C GLN A 63 24.33 -4.59 9.64
N ALA A 64 23.51 -5.59 9.30
CA ALA A 64 23.20 -5.90 7.91
C ALA A 64 22.48 -4.75 7.17
N ILE A 65 21.74 -3.90 7.89
CA ILE A 65 21.12 -2.69 7.33
C ILE A 65 22.14 -1.57 7.15
N GLU A 66 23.05 -1.37 8.10
CA GLU A 66 24.15 -0.40 7.97
C GLU A 66 25.06 -0.72 6.78
N GLU A 67 25.37 -1.99 6.55
CA GLU A 67 26.21 -2.46 5.45
C GLU A 67 25.60 -2.14 4.06
N GLN A 68 24.27 -2.05 3.99
CA GLN A 68 23.57 -1.66 2.77
C GLN A 68 23.64 -0.16 2.46
N ARG A 69 24.16 0.66 3.39
CA ARG A 69 24.37 2.10 3.21
C ARG A 69 23.11 2.87 2.81
N ILE A 70 21.96 2.42 3.29
CA ILE A 70 20.65 3.05 3.06
C ILE A 70 20.59 4.41 3.76
N PHE A 71 21.21 4.51 4.93
CA PHE A 71 21.29 5.73 5.73
C PHE A 71 22.72 6.26 5.77
N ARG A 72 22.85 7.56 5.97
CA ARG A 72 24.16 8.19 6.20
C ARG A 72 24.56 8.02 7.66
N GLY A 73 25.60 7.24 7.90
CA GLY A 73 26.13 7.01 9.24
C GLY A 73 25.47 5.83 9.97
N LYS A 74 25.73 5.71 11.27
CA LYS A 74 25.24 4.61 12.10
C LYS A 74 23.79 4.77 12.51
N LEU A 75 23.11 3.65 12.70
CA LEU A 75 21.78 3.61 13.28
C LEU A 75 21.86 3.99 14.76
N SER A 76 20.86 4.74 15.21
CA SER A 76 20.72 5.27 16.56
C SER A 76 19.65 4.53 17.38
N VAL A 77 19.40 3.26 17.06
CA VAL A 77 18.39 2.42 17.71
C VAL A 77 19.00 1.77 18.95
N ALA A 78 18.37 1.97 20.11
CA ALA A 78 18.82 1.34 21.35
C ALA A 78 18.49 -0.16 21.36
N ILE A 79 19.39 -1.00 21.87
CA ILE A 79 19.14 -2.43 22.12
C ILE A 79 19.27 -2.67 23.62
N GLU A 80 18.16 -2.92 24.30
CA GLU A 80 18.06 -2.93 25.76
C GLU A 80 17.39 -4.22 26.27
N PRO A 81 17.73 -4.72 27.47
CA PRO A 81 17.03 -5.86 28.03
C PRO A 81 15.56 -5.50 28.30
N ARG A 82 14.66 -6.46 28.08
CA ARG A 82 13.23 -6.29 28.33
C ARG A 82 12.99 -6.02 29.81
N VAL A 83 12.37 -4.89 30.09
CA VAL A 83 11.95 -4.45 31.43
C VAL A 83 10.43 -4.64 31.60
N ALA A 84 9.91 -4.26 32.76
CA ALA A 84 8.47 -4.24 33.01
C ALA A 84 7.73 -3.43 31.94
N PHE A 85 6.75 -4.06 31.30
CA PHE A 85 5.83 -3.45 30.36
C PHE A 85 4.59 -2.97 31.11
N TRP A 86 4.25 -1.70 30.93
CA TRP A 86 3.08 -1.08 31.53
C TRP A 86 2.06 -0.84 30.41
N PRO A 87 0.94 -1.58 30.37
CA PRO A 87 -0.10 -1.34 29.39
C PRO A 87 -0.59 0.11 29.46
N ALA A 88 -0.64 0.78 28.31
CA ALA A 88 -1.30 2.08 28.20
C ALA A 88 -2.82 1.92 28.38
N GLU A 89 -3.50 3.03 28.64
CA GLU A 89 -4.95 3.10 28.81
C GLU A 89 -5.71 2.54 27.59
N ASP A 90 -6.93 2.03 27.81
CA ASP A 90 -7.74 1.35 26.78
C ASP A 90 -8.00 2.19 25.52
N TYR A 91 -8.00 3.52 25.64
CA TYR A 91 -8.18 4.40 24.49
C TYR A 91 -6.97 4.41 23.54
N HIS A 92 -5.78 4.05 24.03
CA HIS A 92 -4.56 3.89 23.21
C HIS A 92 -4.50 2.52 22.53
N GLN A 93 -5.13 1.51 23.11
CA GLN A 93 -5.16 0.16 22.53
C GLN A 93 -5.96 0.16 21.22
N ASP A 94 -5.40 -0.44 20.17
CA ASP A 94 -5.99 -0.50 18.83
C ASP A 94 -6.42 0.85 18.27
N TYR A 95 -5.73 1.93 18.65
CA TYR A 95 -6.10 3.29 18.26
C TYR A 95 -6.24 3.46 16.74
N HIS A 96 -5.41 2.77 15.95
CA HIS A 96 -5.49 2.80 14.48
C HIS A 96 -6.79 2.18 13.93
N GLN A 97 -7.40 1.24 14.65
CA GLN A 97 -8.68 0.62 14.28
C GLN A 97 -9.86 1.40 14.82
N LYS A 98 -9.76 1.89 16.07
CA LYS A 98 -10.81 2.67 16.74
C LYS A 98 -10.96 4.08 16.16
N ASN A 99 -9.86 4.68 15.70
CA ASN A 99 -9.81 6.06 15.18
C ASN A 99 -9.12 6.11 13.80
N PRO A 100 -9.59 5.37 12.79
CA PRO A 100 -8.84 5.12 11.56
C PRO A 100 -8.59 6.38 10.74
N VAL A 101 -9.55 7.31 10.70
CA VAL A 101 -9.40 8.60 9.98
C VAL A 101 -8.34 9.47 10.64
N LYS A 102 -8.45 9.68 11.96
CA LYS A 102 -7.53 10.50 12.73
C LYS A 102 -6.11 9.92 12.73
N TYR A 103 -5.99 8.59 12.87
CA TYR A 103 -4.72 7.89 12.76
C TYR A 103 -4.10 8.05 11.37
N LYS A 104 -4.86 7.85 10.28
CA LYS A 104 -4.35 8.01 8.91
C LYS A 104 -3.89 9.44 8.66
N PHE A 105 -4.62 10.44 9.14
CA PHE A 105 -4.21 11.84 9.04
C PHE A 105 -2.89 12.09 9.78
N PHE A 106 -2.77 11.64 11.04
CA PHE A 106 -1.52 11.78 11.80
C PHE A 106 -0.35 11.06 11.13
N ARG A 107 -0.56 9.83 10.66
CA ARG A 107 0.48 9.06 9.97
C ARG A 107 0.94 9.78 8.70
N LEU A 108 0.01 10.25 7.87
CA LEU A 108 0.34 11.00 6.66
C LEU A 108 1.10 12.29 6.98
N ALA A 109 0.63 13.04 7.99
CA ALA A 109 1.23 14.30 8.40
C ALA A 109 2.58 14.13 9.11
N SER A 110 2.87 12.95 9.68
CA SER A 110 4.12 12.69 10.41
C SER A 110 5.36 12.76 9.52
N GLY A 111 5.22 12.52 8.21
CA GLY A 111 6.36 12.37 7.29
C GLY A 111 6.94 10.94 7.23
N ARG A 112 6.39 10.00 8.03
CA ARG A 112 6.79 8.60 8.06
C ARG A 112 6.74 7.93 6.69
N ASP A 113 5.60 8.01 6.00
CA ASP A 113 5.41 7.31 4.73
C ASP A 113 6.35 7.86 3.64
N ALA A 114 6.58 9.18 3.62
CA ALA A 114 7.55 9.81 2.71
C ALA A 114 9.00 9.38 3.03
N PHE A 115 9.34 9.24 4.31
CA PHE A 115 10.65 8.74 4.74
C PHE A 115 10.85 7.28 4.31
N VAL A 116 9.86 6.42 4.55
CA VAL A 116 9.91 5.00 4.17
C VAL A 116 10.05 4.86 2.66
N GLN A 117 9.23 5.58 1.88
CA GLN A 117 9.29 5.54 0.43
C GLN A 117 10.66 6.00 -0.10
N ARG A 118 11.26 7.03 0.50
CA ARG A 118 12.56 7.58 0.07
C ARG A 118 13.72 6.61 0.28
N HIS A 119 13.75 5.92 1.43
CA HIS A 119 14.90 5.10 1.82
C HIS A 119 14.75 3.64 1.41
N TRP A 120 13.52 3.12 1.44
CA TRP A 120 13.24 1.70 1.23
C TRP A 120 12.47 1.44 -0.06
N GLY A 121 11.59 2.35 -0.49
CA GLY A 121 10.72 2.15 -1.65
C GLY A 121 9.99 0.81 -1.57
N LEU A 122 10.07 0.01 -2.64
CA LEU A 122 9.46 -1.34 -2.69
C LEU A 122 10.06 -2.33 -1.68
N ARG A 123 11.27 -2.08 -1.16
CA ARG A 123 11.93 -2.96 -0.19
C ARG A 123 11.30 -2.86 1.20
N ALA A 124 10.50 -1.82 1.46
CA ALA A 124 9.78 -1.65 2.73
C ALA A 124 8.79 -2.79 2.99
N SER A 125 8.16 -3.32 1.94
CA SER A 125 7.15 -4.39 2.04
C SER A 125 7.73 -5.80 1.89
N ARG A 126 9.05 -5.93 1.69
CA ARG A 126 9.72 -7.22 1.52
C ARG A 126 10.66 -7.45 2.69
N LEU A 127 10.59 -8.59 3.35
CA LEU A 127 11.62 -9.03 4.29
C LEU A 127 12.72 -9.76 3.51
N GLU A 128 13.94 -9.26 3.58
CA GLU A 128 15.03 -9.65 2.68
C GLU A 128 16.26 -10.15 3.47
N LEU A 129 16.35 -9.87 4.77
CA LEU A 129 17.54 -10.20 5.56
C LEU A 129 17.57 -11.68 5.97
N PRO A 130 18.77 -12.30 6.03
CA PRO A 130 18.92 -13.65 6.54
C PRO A 130 18.31 -13.81 7.93
N GLY A 131 17.55 -14.88 8.12
CA GLY A 131 16.91 -15.20 9.39
C GLY A 131 15.64 -14.41 9.69
N ALA A 132 15.07 -13.63 8.77
CA ALA A 132 13.76 -12.97 8.97
C ALA A 132 12.59 -13.96 9.07
N PHE A 133 12.76 -15.14 8.47
CA PHE A 133 11.84 -16.28 8.53
C PHE A 133 12.62 -17.53 8.97
N PRO A 134 11.95 -18.52 9.59
CA PRO A 134 12.57 -19.78 9.95
C PRO A 134 13.18 -20.51 8.74
N GLU A 135 14.19 -21.35 8.99
CA GLU A 135 14.78 -22.22 7.97
C GLU A 135 13.69 -23.10 7.32
N GLY A 136 13.75 -23.27 5.99
CA GLY A 136 12.71 -23.94 5.19
C GLY A 136 11.55 -23.03 4.73
N LYS A 137 11.14 -22.02 5.51
CA LYS A 137 10.21 -20.98 5.00
C LYS A 137 10.88 -20.03 4.02
N ARG A 138 12.19 -19.84 4.12
CA ARG A 138 12.96 -19.04 3.16
C ARG A 138 13.01 -19.70 1.78
N GLU A 139 13.04 -21.04 1.70
CA GLU A 139 12.91 -21.77 0.45
C GLU A 139 11.47 -21.72 -0.06
N ALA A 140 10.44 -21.90 0.77
CA ALA A 140 9.06 -21.71 0.32
C ALA A 140 8.77 -20.27 -0.16
N ALA A 141 9.32 -19.24 0.51
CA ALA A 141 9.17 -17.84 0.15
C ALA A 141 10.07 -17.42 -1.03
N ALA A 142 11.28 -17.97 -1.15
CA ALA A 142 12.19 -17.71 -2.28
C ALA A 142 11.86 -18.57 -3.52
N ILE A 143 11.29 -19.76 -3.35
CA ILE A 143 10.69 -20.58 -4.41
C ILE A 143 9.35 -19.96 -4.80
N SER A 144 8.53 -19.45 -3.88
CA SER A 144 7.37 -18.61 -4.22
C SER A 144 7.81 -17.34 -4.95
N ALA A 145 8.90 -16.67 -4.55
CA ALA A 145 9.41 -15.46 -5.21
C ALA A 145 10.27 -15.72 -6.47
N ARG A 146 10.70 -16.97 -6.73
CA ARG A 146 11.36 -17.40 -7.99
C ARG A 146 10.41 -18.11 -8.95
N ALA A 147 9.35 -18.73 -8.43
CA ALA A 147 8.27 -19.34 -9.22
C ALA A 147 7.19 -18.31 -9.56
N GLU A 148 7.02 -17.26 -8.75
CA GLU A 148 6.44 -16.01 -9.23
C GLU A 148 7.51 -15.28 -10.04
N GLN A 149 7.45 -15.47 -11.36
CA GLN A 149 7.63 -14.32 -12.24
C GLN A 149 6.88 -13.16 -11.60
N PRO A 150 7.48 -11.95 -11.45
CA PRO A 150 6.71 -10.83 -10.95
C PRO A 150 5.45 -10.76 -11.80
N ALA A 151 4.26 -10.73 -11.16
CA ALA A 151 3.00 -10.73 -11.91
C ALA A 151 3.16 -9.75 -13.08
N PRO A 152 2.82 -10.12 -14.32
CA PRO A 152 3.24 -9.38 -15.53
C PRO A 152 2.94 -7.86 -15.47
N TRP A 153 2.04 -7.50 -14.56
CA TRP A 153 1.61 -6.18 -14.15
C TRP A 153 2.58 -5.33 -13.31
N THR A 154 3.81 -5.75 -13.01
CA THR A 154 4.79 -4.90 -12.29
C THR A 154 5.69 -4.07 -13.21
N ASN A 155 5.66 -4.33 -14.52
CA ASN A 155 6.52 -3.69 -15.51
C ASN A 155 5.82 -2.55 -16.27
N PHE A 156 4.75 -1.99 -15.71
CA PHE A 156 4.09 -0.83 -16.31
C PHE A 156 4.92 0.43 -16.13
N SER A 157 5.01 1.19 -17.22
CA SER A 157 5.63 2.51 -17.21
C SER A 157 4.74 3.50 -17.95
N LYS A 158 4.64 4.71 -17.43
CA LYS A 158 3.98 5.82 -18.11
C LYS A 158 4.62 6.07 -19.48
N PRO A 159 3.86 6.01 -20.59
CA PRO A 159 4.34 6.42 -21.91
C PRO A 159 4.77 7.89 -21.94
N SER A 160 5.57 8.28 -22.93
CA SER A 160 6.02 9.67 -23.06
C SER A 160 4.85 10.62 -23.36
N ALA A 161 4.97 11.91 -22.97
CA ALA A 161 3.92 12.90 -23.19
C ALA A 161 3.50 13.04 -24.67
N VAL A 162 4.43 12.82 -25.60
CA VAL A 162 4.18 12.84 -27.04
C VAL A 162 3.31 11.65 -27.47
N GLU A 163 3.58 10.45 -26.94
CA GLU A 163 2.77 9.27 -27.22
C GLU A 163 1.38 9.39 -26.62
N LEU A 164 1.25 9.93 -25.40
CA LEU A 164 -0.05 10.14 -24.75
C LEU A 164 -0.95 11.04 -25.57
N LYS A 165 -0.43 12.15 -26.11
CA LYS A 165 -1.20 13.06 -26.99
C LYS A 165 -1.66 12.42 -28.30
N ARG A 166 -0.97 11.38 -28.77
CA ARG A 166 -1.33 10.65 -30.00
C ARG A 166 -2.31 9.51 -29.75
N LYS A 167 -2.18 8.82 -28.61
CA LYS A 167 -2.97 7.62 -28.28
C LYS A 167 -4.31 7.96 -27.61
N LEU A 168 -4.33 8.97 -26.75
CA LEU A 168 -5.50 9.30 -25.95
C LEU A 168 -6.44 10.24 -26.72
N THR A 169 -7.75 10.06 -26.52
CA THR A 169 -8.72 11.08 -26.91
C THR A 169 -8.54 12.35 -26.07
N SER A 170 -9.04 13.49 -26.55
CA SER A 170 -8.96 14.75 -25.81
C SER A 170 -9.57 14.65 -24.41
N LEU A 171 -10.66 13.89 -24.24
CA LEU A 171 -11.27 13.67 -22.92
C LEU A 171 -10.39 12.79 -22.03
N GLN A 172 -9.86 11.68 -22.55
CA GLN A 172 -8.96 10.80 -21.79
C GLN A 172 -7.69 11.53 -21.35
N TYR A 173 -7.10 12.34 -22.23
CA TYR A 173 -5.93 13.16 -21.89
C TYR A 173 -6.27 14.18 -20.81
N LYS A 174 -7.36 14.94 -20.98
CA LYS A 174 -7.83 15.93 -20.00
C LYS A 174 -8.09 15.30 -18.63
N VAL A 175 -8.75 14.15 -18.59
CA VAL A 175 -9.03 13.43 -17.34
C VAL A 175 -7.74 12.93 -16.71
N THR A 176 -6.95 12.13 -17.42
CA THR A 176 -5.81 11.41 -16.83
C THR A 176 -4.59 12.30 -16.55
N GLN A 177 -4.34 13.33 -17.37
CA GLN A 177 -3.12 14.15 -17.30
C GLN A 177 -3.36 15.56 -16.73
N GLU A 178 -4.59 16.07 -16.80
CA GLU A 178 -4.94 17.45 -16.38
C GLU A 178 -5.97 17.46 -15.23
N ASP A 179 -6.16 16.32 -14.58
CA ASP A 179 -7.10 16.09 -13.47
C ASP A 179 -8.55 16.52 -13.80
N GLY A 180 -8.95 16.34 -15.06
CA GLY A 180 -10.30 16.61 -15.51
C GLY A 180 -11.32 15.61 -14.97
N THR A 181 -12.60 15.97 -15.06
CA THR A 181 -13.71 15.08 -14.70
C THR A 181 -14.67 14.99 -15.88
N GLU A 182 -15.05 13.77 -16.25
CA GLU A 182 -16.03 13.53 -17.31
C GLU A 182 -17.47 13.79 -16.80
N PRO A 183 -18.44 14.03 -17.70
CA PRO A 183 -19.82 14.25 -17.28
C PRO A 183 -20.47 13.00 -16.66
N ALA A 184 -21.24 13.20 -15.59
CA ALA A 184 -22.07 12.15 -14.97
C ALA A 184 -23.09 11.58 -15.99
N PHE A 185 -23.32 10.28 -15.93
CA PHE A 185 -24.26 9.50 -16.76
C PHE A 185 -24.03 9.59 -18.28
N ARG A 186 -22.97 10.25 -18.74
CA ARG A 186 -22.59 10.35 -20.15
C ARG A 186 -21.16 9.87 -20.34
N ASN A 187 -20.91 8.66 -19.86
CA ASN A 187 -19.62 8.00 -19.92
C ASN A 187 -19.80 6.50 -20.18
N ALA A 188 -18.69 5.81 -20.47
CA ALA A 188 -18.76 4.46 -21.01
C ALA A 188 -19.12 3.38 -19.97
N TYR A 189 -18.83 3.61 -18.68
CA TYR A 189 -18.83 2.52 -17.69
C TYR A 189 -19.70 2.75 -16.45
N TRP A 190 -20.45 3.86 -16.36
CA TRP A 190 -21.34 4.07 -15.21
C TRP A 190 -22.33 2.91 -15.03
N ASP A 191 -22.95 2.43 -16.12
CA ASP A 191 -23.94 1.35 -16.14
C ASP A 191 -23.39 -0.02 -16.56
N ASN A 192 -22.08 -0.15 -16.82
CA ASN A 192 -21.50 -1.44 -17.20
C ASN A 192 -21.65 -2.47 -16.06
N LYS A 193 -22.16 -3.67 -16.40
CA LYS A 193 -22.39 -4.81 -15.50
C LYS A 193 -21.68 -6.10 -15.93
N LYS A 194 -20.89 -6.07 -17.00
CA LYS A 194 -20.18 -7.26 -17.51
C LYS A 194 -19.09 -7.71 -16.52
N GLU A 195 -18.84 -9.01 -16.45
CA GLU A 195 -17.69 -9.56 -15.72
C GLU A 195 -16.39 -9.22 -16.45
N GLY A 196 -15.35 -8.90 -15.68
CA GLY A 196 -14.07 -8.43 -16.21
C GLY A 196 -13.38 -7.43 -15.29
N ILE A 197 -12.30 -6.84 -15.78
CA ILE A 197 -11.46 -5.89 -15.03
C ILE A 197 -11.41 -4.53 -15.71
N TYR A 198 -11.06 -3.52 -14.92
CA TYR A 198 -10.80 -2.16 -15.37
C TYR A 198 -9.31 -1.86 -15.19
N VAL A 199 -8.66 -1.54 -16.29
CA VAL A 199 -7.23 -1.20 -16.33
C VAL A 199 -7.04 0.29 -16.59
N ASP A 200 -5.88 0.85 -16.25
CA ASP A 200 -5.53 2.21 -16.62
C ASP A 200 -5.46 2.32 -18.15
N VAL A 201 -6.17 3.28 -18.73
CA VAL A 201 -6.13 3.55 -20.18
C VAL A 201 -4.73 3.95 -20.67
N VAL A 202 -3.88 4.45 -19.77
CA VAL A 202 -2.53 4.94 -20.07
C VAL A 202 -1.49 3.82 -20.01
N SER A 203 -1.39 3.16 -18.86
CA SER A 203 -0.35 2.16 -18.60
C SER A 203 -0.80 0.74 -18.94
N GLY A 204 -2.09 0.44 -18.85
CA GLY A 204 -2.63 -0.92 -18.88
C GLY A 204 -2.59 -1.62 -17.52
N GLU A 205 -2.21 -0.94 -16.44
CA GLU A 205 -2.16 -1.57 -15.13
C GLU A 205 -3.57 -1.92 -14.61
N PRO A 206 -3.81 -3.12 -14.02
CA PRO A 206 -5.09 -3.46 -13.43
C PRO A 206 -5.41 -2.57 -12.23
N LEU A 207 -6.58 -1.94 -12.24
CA LEU A 207 -7.00 -0.99 -11.20
C LEU A 207 -8.17 -1.51 -10.38
N PHE A 208 -9.22 -2.01 -11.03
CA PHE A 208 -10.46 -2.44 -10.35
C PHE A 208 -11.02 -3.73 -10.98
N SER A 209 -11.75 -4.50 -10.18
CA SER A 209 -12.55 -5.63 -10.67
C SER A 209 -14.03 -5.24 -10.75
N SER A 210 -14.74 -5.78 -11.74
CA SER A 210 -16.21 -5.69 -11.80
C SER A 210 -16.90 -6.25 -10.55
N LEU A 211 -16.28 -7.21 -9.84
CA LEU A 211 -16.79 -7.74 -8.58
C LEU A 211 -16.87 -6.68 -7.47
N ALA A 212 -15.96 -5.71 -7.49
CA ALA A 212 -15.94 -4.58 -6.56
C ALA A 212 -16.86 -3.43 -7.00
N LYS A 213 -17.38 -3.47 -8.23
CA LYS A 213 -18.25 -2.42 -8.77
C LYS A 213 -19.64 -2.50 -8.11
N PHE A 214 -20.27 -1.34 -7.91
CA PHE A 214 -21.63 -1.25 -7.41
C PHE A 214 -22.36 -0.03 -7.99
N GLU A 215 -23.69 -0.02 -7.89
CA GLU A 215 -24.53 1.10 -8.31
C GLU A 215 -24.58 2.16 -7.20
N SER A 216 -23.86 3.26 -7.38
CA SER A 216 -23.81 4.36 -6.41
C SER A 216 -24.86 5.46 -6.66
N GLY A 217 -25.46 5.50 -7.85
CA GLY A 217 -26.36 6.58 -8.28
C GLY A 217 -25.66 7.91 -8.59
N THR A 218 -24.32 7.99 -8.57
CA THR A 218 -23.59 9.25 -8.82
C THR A 218 -23.39 9.56 -10.30
N GLY A 219 -23.54 8.56 -11.17
CA GLY A 219 -23.33 8.70 -12.61
C GLY A 219 -21.91 8.44 -13.09
N TRP A 220 -21.03 7.95 -12.21
CA TRP A 220 -19.68 7.47 -12.56
C TRP A 220 -19.48 6.04 -12.06
N PRO A 221 -18.63 5.22 -12.74
CA PRO A 221 -18.31 3.88 -12.26
C PRO A 221 -17.74 3.96 -10.83
N SER A 222 -18.38 3.21 -9.93
CA SER A 222 -18.10 3.25 -8.50
C SER A 222 -17.71 1.87 -8.00
N PHE A 223 -16.63 1.78 -7.24
CA PHE A 223 -16.09 0.54 -6.69
C PHE A 223 -15.93 0.64 -5.18
N VAL A 224 -15.95 -0.50 -4.48
CA VAL A 224 -15.74 -0.54 -3.02
C VAL A 224 -14.26 -0.64 -2.64
N GLU A 225 -13.43 -1.18 -3.54
CA GLU A 225 -11.99 -1.35 -3.32
C GLU A 225 -11.23 -1.49 -4.66
N PRO A 226 -9.92 -1.17 -4.70
CA PRO A 226 -9.06 -1.48 -5.84
C PRO A 226 -8.79 -2.99 -5.94
N ILE A 227 -8.37 -3.45 -7.13
CA ILE A 227 -8.10 -4.88 -7.40
C ILE A 227 -6.97 -5.44 -6.52
N THR A 228 -6.04 -4.60 -6.11
CA THR A 228 -5.07 -4.88 -5.04
C THR A 228 -4.85 -3.60 -4.23
N SER A 229 -4.40 -3.74 -2.98
CA SER A 229 -4.07 -2.59 -2.12
C SER A 229 -2.96 -1.68 -2.68
N HIS A 230 -2.24 -2.14 -3.70
CA HIS A 230 -1.09 -1.47 -4.30
C HIS A 230 -1.38 -0.90 -5.69
N ALA A 231 -2.58 -1.11 -6.25
CA ALA A 231 -2.93 -0.69 -7.62
C ALA A 231 -3.10 0.83 -7.77
N VAL A 232 -3.39 1.54 -6.68
CA VAL A 232 -3.66 2.98 -6.69
C VAL A 232 -2.82 3.72 -5.66
N THR A 233 -2.58 5.00 -5.92
CA THR A 233 -1.99 5.96 -4.99
C THR A 233 -3.01 7.04 -4.64
N TYR A 234 -2.81 7.70 -3.50
CA TYR A 234 -3.74 8.70 -2.97
C TYR A 234 -3.05 10.05 -2.84
N ARG A 235 -3.75 11.12 -3.22
CA ARG A 235 -3.30 12.50 -3.01
C ARG A 235 -4.41 13.33 -2.38
N SER A 236 -4.04 14.30 -1.55
CA SER A 236 -5.01 15.26 -1.01
C SER A 236 -5.35 16.28 -2.08
N ASP A 237 -6.63 16.41 -2.42
CA ASP A 237 -7.17 17.39 -3.35
C ASP A 237 -7.84 18.54 -2.59
N TRP A 238 -7.30 19.74 -2.77
CA TRP A 238 -7.73 20.99 -2.14
C TRP A 238 -8.44 21.93 -3.11
N LYS A 239 -8.81 21.48 -4.32
CA LYS A 239 -9.43 22.33 -5.35
C LYS A 239 -10.86 22.78 -5.01
N LEU A 240 -11.51 22.20 -3.99
CA LEU A 240 -12.84 22.56 -3.50
C LEU A 240 -12.80 22.99 -2.02
N PHE A 241 -13.88 23.61 -1.53
CA PHE A 241 -14.03 24.06 -0.13
C PHE A 241 -13.97 22.94 0.93
N TYR A 242 -13.93 21.67 0.51
CA TYR A 242 -13.73 20.50 1.36
C TYR A 242 -12.64 19.62 0.75
N THR A 243 -11.81 19.01 1.59
CA THR A 243 -10.74 18.12 1.15
C THR A 243 -11.33 16.83 0.58
N ARG A 244 -10.91 16.47 -0.64
CA ARG A 244 -11.21 15.16 -1.23
C ARG A 244 -9.93 14.35 -1.31
N THR A 245 -10.06 13.02 -1.31
CA THR A 245 -8.92 12.13 -1.55
C THR A 245 -8.92 11.74 -3.02
N GLU A 246 -8.00 12.33 -3.79
CA GLU A 246 -7.75 11.95 -5.18
C GLU A 246 -7.16 10.55 -5.24
N VAL A 247 -7.60 9.76 -6.21
CA VAL A 247 -7.08 8.43 -6.53
C VAL A 247 -6.37 8.50 -7.88
N ARG A 248 -5.11 8.02 -7.92
CA ARG A 248 -4.29 7.97 -9.13
C ARG A 248 -3.77 6.55 -9.37
N SER A 249 -3.53 6.18 -10.63
CA SER A 249 -2.86 4.91 -10.94
C SER A 249 -1.41 4.94 -10.46
N ARG A 250 -0.84 3.79 -10.10
CA ARG A 250 0.49 3.73 -9.49
C ARG A 250 1.61 3.93 -10.50
N PHE A 251 1.51 3.27 -11.65
CA PHE A 251 2.56 3.29 -12.66
C PHE A 251 2.34 4.36 -13.74
N GLY A 252 1.09 4.63 -14.09
CA GLY A 252 0.72 5.69 -15.04
C GLY A 252 0.70 7.10 -14.43
N ASP A 253 0.60 7.21 -13.10
CA ASP A 253 0.27 8.46 -12.39
C ASP A 253 -0.91 9.19 -13.07
N SER A 254 -1.91 8.43 -13.52
CA SER A 254 -3.11 8.93 -14.18
C SER A 254 -4.12 9.36 -13.12
N HIS A 255 -4.69 10.56 -13.23
CA HIS A 255 -5.86 10.92 -12.42
C HIS A 255 -7.03 9.99 -12.76
N LEU A 256 -7.52 9.26 -11.77
CA LEU A 256 -8.65 8.33 -11.93
C LEU A 256 -9.94 8.95 -11.44
N GLY A 257 -9.91 9.60 -10.27
CA GLY A 257 -11.08 10.23 -9.65
C GLY A 257 -10.86 10.42 -8.16
N HIS A 258 -11.88 10.14 -7.35
CA HIS A 258 -11.82 10.36 -5.90
C HIS A 258 -12.41 9.19 -5.11
N VAL A 259 -11.94 9.01 -3.88
CA VAL A 259 -12.50 8.06 -2.91
C VAL A 259 -13.24 8.80 -1.80
N PHE A 260 -14.40 8.28 -1.43
CA PHE A 260 -15.32 8.81 -0.43
C PHE A 260 -15.67 7.73 0.62
N ASP A 261 -16.17 8.18 1.77
CA ASP A 261 -16.51 7.33 2.92
C ASP A 261 -18.03 7.07 3.01
N ASP A 262 -18.74 7.24 1.89
CA ASP A 262 -20.18 7.07 1.71
C ASP A 262 -20.53 5.82 0.89
N GLY A 263 -19.62 4.83 0.87
CA GLY A 263 -19.85 3.55 0.22
C GLY A 263 -20.69 2.58 1.07
N PRO A 264 -21.05 1.40 0.54
CA PRO A 264 -21.84 0.41 1.26
C PRO A 264 -21.08 -0.08 2.51
N PRO A 265 -21.59 0.14 3.74
CA PRO A 265 -20.89 -0.20 4.97
C PRO A 265 -20.50 -1.68 5.07
N GLU A 266 -21.37 -2.57 4.59
CA GLU A 266 -21.17 -4.01 4.56
C GLU A 266 -20.07 -4.47 3.59
N ARG A 267 -19.61 -3.56 2.73
CA ARG A 267 -18.52 -3.80 1.76
C ARG A 267 -17.30 -2.90 2.02
N GLY A 268 -17.13 -2.44 3.26
CA GLY A 268 -15.97 -1.65 3.68
C GLY A 268 -16.20 -0.13 3.69
N GLY A 269 -17.38 0.35 3.32
CA GLY A 269 -17.80 1.75 3.48
C GLY A 269 -17.10 2.76 2.55
N LYS A 270 -16.25 2.29 1.63
CA LYS A 270 -15.55 3.16 0.67
C LYS A 270 -16.26 3.20 -0.68
N ARG A 271 -16.23 4.35 -1.32
CA ARG A 271 -16.70 4.54 -2.69
C ARG A 271 -15.61 5.19 -3.54
N TYR A 272 -14.97 4.38 -4.37
CA TYR A 272 -14.02 4.81 -5.40
C TYR A 272 -14.80 5.24 -6.63
N CYS A 273 -15.02 6.55 -6.76
CA CYS A 273 -15.76 7.18 -7.86
C CYS A 273 -14.80 7.58 -8.99
N MET A 274 -14.68 6.73 -10.01
CA MET A 274 -13.65 6.86 -11.05
C MET A 274 -14.24 7.42 -12.34
N ASN A 275 -13.42 8.08 -13.15
CA ASN A 275 -13.78 8.47 -14.51
C ASN A 275 -13.60 7.28 -15.45
N SER A 276 -14.60 6.97 -16.26
CA SER A 276 -14.53 5.99 -17.35
C SER A 276 -13.45 6.34 -18.36
N ALA A 277 -13.25 7.63 -18.65
CA ALA A 277 -12.18 8.11 -19.50
C ALA A 277 -10.76 7.83 -18.96
N ALA A 278 -10.60 7.45 -17.70
CA ALA A 278 -9.32 6.98 -17.15
C ALA A 278 -9.17 5.46 -17.22
N LEU A 279 -10.22 4.74 -17.59
CA LEU A 279 -10.29 3.28 -17.53
C LEU A 279 -10.43 2.69 -18.93
N ARG A 280 -9.95 1.46 -19.08
CA ARG A 280 -10.32 0.56 -20.17
C ARG A 280 -10.87 -0.72 -19.56
N PHE A 281 -12.08 -1.11 -19.96
CA PHE A 281 -12.69 -2.35 -19.51
C PHE A 281 -12.20 -3.51 -20.39
N ILE A 282 -11.84 -4.62 -19.75
CA ILE A 282 -11.46 -5.88 -20.40
C ILE A 282 -12.47 -6.94 -19.95
N PRO A 283 -13.37 -7.42 -20.83
CA PRO A 283 -14.29 -8.50 -20.52
C PRO A 283 -13.57 -9.75 -20.05
N LYS A 284 -14.17 -10.52 -19.14
CA LYS A 284 -13.61 -11.76 -18.61
C LYS A 284 -13.16 -12.72 -19.72
N GLU A 285 -13.90 -12.78 -20.81
CA GLU A 285 -13.63 -13.66 -21.95
C GLU A 285 -12.38 -13.25 -22.74
N GLU A 286 -11.97 -11.98 -22.66
CA GLU A 286 -10.82 -11.40 -23.37
C GLU A 286 -9.58 -11.29 -22.48
N MET A 287 -9.73 -11.46 -21.17
CA MET A 287 -8.64 -11.28 -20.20
C MET A 287 -7.42 -12.18 -20.50
N GLU A 288 -7.61 -13.47 -20.77
CA GLU A 288 -6.51 -14.39 -21.10
C GLU A 288 -5.74 -13.92 -22.34
N ALA A 289 -6.47 -13.61 -23.41
CA ALA A 289 -5.89 -13.20 -24.70
C ALA A 289 -5.14 -11.86 -24.62
N GLU A 290 -5.60 -10.97 -23.76
CA GLU A 290 -4.94 -9.69 -23.48
C GLU A 290 -3.81 -9.78 -22.43
N GLY A 291 -3.52 -10.99 -21.95
CA GLY A 291 -2.42 -11.28 -21.03
C GLY A 291 -2.81 -11.25 -19.55
N TYR A 292 -4.06 -10.92 -19.20
CA TYR A 292 -4.65 -10.82 -17.85
C TYR A 292 -5.17 -12.14 -17.28
N GLY A 293 -4.74 -13.29 -17.81
CA GLY A 293 -5.18 -14.62 -17.41
C GLY A 293 -5.09 -14.91 -15.91
N GLU A 294 -4.00 -14.47 -15.27
CA GLU A 294 -3.78 -14.60 -13.82
C GLU A 294 -4.89 -13.99 -12.96
N LEU A 295 -5.65 -13.01 -13.47
CA LEU A 295 -6.74 -12.36 -12.74
C LEU A 295 -8.09 -13.08 -12.92
N LEU A 296 -8.17 -14.09 -13.80
CA LEU A 296 -9.38 -14.90 -13.95
C LEU A 296 -9.76 -15.62 -12.65
N LYS A 297 -8.76 -15.97 -11.81
CA LYS A 297 -8.98 -16.57 -10.48
C LYS A 297 -9.85 -15.74 -9.54
N LEU A 298 -9.99 -14.43 -9.78
CA LEU A 298 -10.91 -13.57 -9.02
C LEU A 298 -12.38 -13.95 -9.26
N PHE A 299 -12.68 -14.52 -10.42
CA PHE A 299 -14.02 -14.86 -10.88
C PHE A 299 -14.37 -16.34 -10.71
N ASP A 300 -13.41 -17.17 -10.31
CA ASP A 300 -13.63 -18.60 -10.05
C ASP A 300 -14.31 -18.78 -8.69
N THR A 301 -15.52 -19.34 -8.72
CA THR A 301 -16.44 -19.39 -7.58
C THR A 301 -16.06 -20.43 -6.52
N ALA A 302 -15.02 -21.24 -6.75
CA ALA A 302 -14.59 -22.32 -5.85
C ALA A 302 -13.77 -21.84 -4.63
N ALA A 303 -13.31 -20.58 -4.60
CA ALA A 303 -12.50 -20.03 -3.51
C ALA A 303 -13.29 -19.22 -2.47
N ARG A 304 -14.64 -19.32 -2.47
CA ARG A 304 -15.54 -18.53 -1.60
C ARG A 304 -16.25 -19.34 -0.51
N GLN A 305 -15.64 -20.42 -0.02
CA GLN A 305 -16.02 -21.07 1.25
C GLN A 305 -14.99 -20.78 2.33
#